data_AF-A0A8H7EBN9-F1
#
_entry.id   AF-A0A8H7EBN9-F1
#
_cell.length_a   1.000
_cell.length_b   1.000
_cell.length_c   1.000
_cell.angle_alpha   90.00
_cell.angle_beta   90.00
_cell.angle_gamma   90.00
#
_symmetry.space_group_name_H-M   'P 1'
#
loop_
_entity.id
_entity.type
_entity.pdbx_description
1 polymer ?
#
loop_
_entity_poly.entity_id
_entity_poly.type
_entity_poly.pdbx_seq_one_letter_code
_entity_poly.pdbx_strand_id
1 'polypeptide(L)'
;MLDKLRPLTNITGADPYFHPILSAWISENSFNVKKRALTAATYNVIVQIGSLIGSQIYRTDDAPYYYRGNKVLISICALSLVVMLGQRWWLILLNKRKENVWEGMDERERVRYQEDIAQRERDGNKRFEFRFRY
;
A
#
# COMPACT_ATOMS: atom_id res chain seq x y z
N MET A 1 25.94 -18.11 27.47
CA MET A 1 25.76 -18.09 26.00
C MET A 1 24.44 -17.41 25.55
N LEU A 2 23.66 -16.80 26.46
CA LEU A 2 22.35 -16.18 26.17
C LEU A 2 22.39 -14.64 26.02
N ASP A 3 23.50 -13.97 26.37
CA ASP A 3 23.57 -12.50 26.33
C ASP A 3 24.00 -11.89 24.98
N LYS A 4 24.59 -12.68 24.07
CA LYS A 4 25.04 -12.17 22.75
C LYS A 4 23.94 -12.07 21.69
N LEU A 5 22.75 -12.63 21.94
CA LEU A 5 21.62 -12.63 21.00
C LEU A 5 20.56 -11.55 21.30
N ARG A 6 20.59 -10.96 22.50
CA ARG A 6 19.67 -9.88 22.93
C ARG A 6 19.69 -8.62 22.05
N PRO A 7 20.83 -8.11 21.54
CA PRO A 7 20.79 -6.91 20.71
C PRO A 7 20.15 -7.16 19.33
N LEU A 8 20.29 -8.37 18.78
CA LEU A 8 19.69 -8.75 17.50
C LEU A 8 18.18 -8.91 17.61
N THR A 9 17.66 -9.44 18.71
CA THR A 9 16.21 -9.54 18.94
C THR A 9 15.54 -8.18 19.17
N ASN A 10 16.25 -7.23 19.77
CA ASN A 10 15.70 -5.89 20.05
C ASN A 10 15.60 -5.01 18.79
N ILE A 11 16.47 -5.23 17.80
CA ILE A 11 16.40 -4.52 16.50
C ILE A 11 15.20 -5.03 15.68
N THR A 12 14.86 -6.32 15.78
CA THR A 12 13.67 -6.90 15.15
C THR A 12 12.37 -6.57 15.91
N GLY A 13 12.45 -6.31 17.21
CA GLY A 13 11.29 -5.95 18.05
C GLY A 13 10.85 -4.48 17.95
N ALA A 14 11.69 -3.63 17.36
CA ALA A 14 11.27 -2.30 16.91
C ALA A 14 10.54 -2.45 15.59
N ASP A 15 9.42 -3.17 15.56
CA ASP A 15 8.48 -3.12 14.43
C ASP A 15 8.02 -1.66 14.34
N PRO A 16 8.50 -0.86 13.38
CA PRO A 16 7.94 0.45 13.21
C PRO A 16 6.53 0.13 12.72
N TYR A 17 5.52 0.41 13.55
CA TYR A 17 4.14 0.09 13.21
C TYR A 17 3.72 1.04 12.09
N PHE A 18 4.04 0.67 10.84
CA PHE A 18 3.69 1.41 9.63
C PHE A 18 2.23 1.19 9.25
N HIS A 19 1.57 0.20 9.85
CA HIS A 19 0.16 -0.14 9.63
C HIS A 19 -0.80 1.06 9.69
N PRO A 20 -0.70 1.99 10.67
CA PRO A 20 -1.59 3.14 10.74
C PRO A 20 -1.34 4.12 9.59
N ILE A 21 -0.09 4.32 9.18
CA ILE A 21 0.28 5.22 8.08
C ILE A 21 -0.27 4.69 6.76
N LEU A 22 -0.07 3.39 6.48
CA LEU A 22 -0.60 2.75 5.28
C LEU A 22 -2.13 2.74 5.27
N SER A 23 -2.76 2.47 6.42
CA SER A 23 -4.21 2.52 6.57
C SER A 23 -4.78 3.92 6.32
N ALA A 24 -4.14 4.97 6.87
CA ALA A 24 -4.52 6.35 6.64
C ALA A 24 -4.40 6.73 5.15
N TRP A 25 -3.31 6.32 4.50
CA TRP A 25 -3.07 6.58 3.09
C TRP A 25 -4.07 5.88 2.15
N ILE A 26 -4.43 4.63 2.45
CA ILE A 26 -5.47 3.89 1.74
C ILE A 26 -6.84 4.54 1.92
N SER A 27 -7.12 5.04 3.13
CA SER A 27 -8.36 5.73 3.47
C SER A 27 -8.48 7.04 2.69
N GLU A 28 -7.42 7.84 2.63
CA GLU A 28 -7.38 9.11 1.89
C GLU A 28 -7.62 8.90 0.39
N ASN A 29 -7.04 7.84 -0.20
CA ASN A 29 -7.21 7.50 -1.61
C ASN A 29 -8.53 6.78 -1.97
N SER A 30 -9.32 6.38 -0.96
CA SER A 30 -10.60 5.71 -1.13
C SER A 30 -11.76 6.67 -0.90
N PHE A 31 -12.57 6.92 -1.94
CA PHE A 31 -13.65 7.91 -1.87
C PHE A 31 -14.95 7.41 -1.20
N ASN A 32 -15.17 6.09 -1.13
CA ASN A 32 -16.42 5.51 -0.62
C ASN A 32 -16.17 4.69 0.66
N VAL A 33 -17.00 4.89 1.69
CA VAL A 33 -16.92 4.20 3.00
C VAL A 33 -16.89 2.68 2.84
N LYS A 34 -17.70 2.14 1.91
CA LYS A 34 -17.71 0.70 1.60
C LYS A 34 -16.37 0.22 1.05
N LYS A 35 -15.73 1.02 0.17
CA LYS A 35 -14.41 0.71 -0.39
C LYS A 35 -13.30 0.84 0.66
N ARG A 36 -13.38 1.82 1.57
CA ARG A 36 -12.45 1.96 2.70
C ARG A 36 -12.49 0.73 3.62
N ALA A 37 -13.68 0.31 4.03
CA ALA A 37 -13.87 -0.86 4.90
C ALA A 37 -13.36 -2.15 4.24
N LEU A 38 -13.70 -2.36 2.96
CA LEU A 38 -13.21 -3.51 2.20
C LEU A 38 -11.69 -3.51 2.09
N THR A 39 -11.08 -2.36 1.76
CA THR A 39 -9.62 -2.28 1.61
C THR A 39 -8.89 -2.47 2.94
N ALA A 40 -9.44 -1.94 4.05
CA ALA A 40 -8.90 -2.17 5.39
C ALA A 40 -8.99 -3.63 5.82
N ALA A 41 -10.11 -4.32 5.53
CA ALA A 41 -10.26 -5.74 5.82
C ALA A 41 -9.29 -6.58 4.99
N THR A 42 -9.19 -6.33 3.68
CA THR A 42 -8.25 -7.03 2.80
C THR A 42 -6.80 -6.81 3.23
N TYR A 43 -6.43 -5.58 3.61
CA TYR A 43 -5.10 -5.26 4.12
C TYR A 43 -4.77 -6.10 5.37
N ASN A 44 -5.67 -6.15 6.35
CA ASN A 44 -5.46 -6.94 7.56
C ASN A 44 -5.31 -8.43 7.27
N VAL A 45 -6.12 -9.00 6.38
CA VAL A 45 -6.02 -10.42 6.01
C VAL A 45 -4.68 -10.73 5.36
N ILE A 46 -4.21 -9.90 4.43
CA ILE A 46 -2.91 -10.09 3.76
C ILE A 46 -1.77 -10.03 4.79
N VAL A 47 -1.81 -9.08 5.72
CA VAL A 47 -0.82 -8.94 6.79
C VAL A 47 -0.75 -10.20 7.65
N GLN A 48 -1.91 -10.74 8.05
CA GLN A 48 -1.96 -11.93 8.89
C GLN A 48 -1.45 -13.18 8.15
N ILE A 49 -1.76 -13.31 6.86
CA ILE A 49 -1.21 -14.39 6.03
C ILE A 49 0.31 -14.25 5.90
N GLY A 50 0.81 -13.03 5.68
CA GLY A 50 2.25 -12.75 5.63
C GLY A 50 2.96 -13.11 6.92
N SER A 51 2.37 -12.78 8.08
CA SER A 51 2.88 -13.16 9.40
C SER A 51 2.90 -14.68 9.58
N LEU A 52 1.84 -15.39 9.15
CA LEU A 52 1.76 -16.84 9.22
C LEU A 52 2.84 -17.52 8.35
N ILE A 53 3.03 -17.05 7.11
CA ILE A 53 4.10 -17.55 6.24
C ILE A 53 5.47 -17.22 6.84
N GLY A 54 5.65 -16.00 7.35
CA GLY A 54 6.86 -15.52 8.02
C GLY A 54 7.28 -16.41 9.20
N SER A 55 6.31 -16.86 10.00
CA SER A 55 6.55 -17.76 11.13
C SER A 55 7.11 -19.13 10.71
N GLN A 56 6.91 -19.54 9.46
CA GLN A 56 7.36 -20.81 8.91
C GLN A 56 8.70 -20.70 8.15
N ILE A 57 9.25 -19.48 7.97
CA ILE A 57 10.51 -19.26 7.24
C ILE A 57 11.71 -19.78 8.03
N TYR A 58 11.67 -19.72 9.37
CA TYR A 58 12.75 -20.22 10.23
C TYR A 58 12.54 -21.70 10.53
N ARG A 59 13.15 -22.58 9.71
CA ARG A 59 13.23 -24.02 10.00
C ARG A 59 14.48 -24.35 10.81
N THR A 60 14.34 -25.29 11.75
CA THR A 60 15.41 -25.83 12.60
C THR A 60 16.56 -26.45 11.79
N ASP A 61 16.32 -26.81 10.53
CA ASP A 61 17.27 -27.47 9.64
C ASP A 61 18.40 -26.53 9.12
N ASP A 62 18.27 -25.20 9.26
CA ASP A 62 19.22 -24.20 8.74
C ASP A 62 20.12 -23.53 9.81
N ALA A 63 20.20 -24.11 11.01
CA ALA A 63 21.13 -23.67 12.04
C ALA A 63 22.61 -23.91 11.63
N PRO A 64 23.58 -23.04 12.00
CA PRO A 64 23.47 -21.88 12.88
C PRO A 64 23.39 -20.51 12.18
N TYR A 65 23.66 -20.42 10.87
CA TYR A 65 23.75 -19.13 10.16
C TYR A 65 22.49 -18.74 9.36
N TYR A 66 21.48 -19.62 9.24
CA TYR A 66 20.15 -19.35 8.64
C TYR A 66 20.19 -18.60 7.29
N TYR A 67 21.15 -18.94 6.41
CA TYR A 67 21.36 -18.23 5.14
C TYR A 67 20.12 -18.23 4.23
N ARG A 68 19.33 -19.32 4.24
CA ARG A 68 18.10 -19.43 3.44
C ARG A 68 17.00 -18.52 3.97
N GLY A 69 16.75 -18.55 5.29
CA GLY A 69 15.77 -17.68 5.94
C GLY A 69 16.08 -16.19 5.73
N ASN A 70 17.34 -15.79 5.93
CA ASN A 70 17.79 -14.41 5.71
C ASN A 70 17.66 -13.98 4.25
N LYS A 71 17.98 -14.86 3.28
CA LYS A 71 17.81 -14.57 1.85
C LYS A 71 16.34 -14.35 1.47
N VAL A 72 15.43 -15.18 2.02
CA VAL A 72 13.99 -15.01 1.80
C VAL A 72 13.51 -13.69 2.41
N LEU A 73 13.92 -13.37 3.64
CA LEU A 73 13.55 -12.12 4.31
C LEU A 73 14.00 -10.89 3.50
N ILE A 74 15.25 -10.88 3.04
CA ILE A 74 15.79 -9.80 2.19
C ILE A 74 15.02 -9.71 0.87
N SER A 75 14.67 -10.85 0.26
CA SER A 75 13.89 -10.85 -0.99
C SER A 75 12.48 -10.28 -0.81
N ILE A 76 11.81 -10.58 0.31
CA ILE A 76 10.49 -10.04 0.65
C ILE A 76 10.60 -8.54 0.95
N CYS A 77 11.64 -8.10 1.64
CA CYS A 77 11.91 -6.69 1.90
C CYS A 77 12.15 -5.92 0.59
N ALA A 78 13.01 -6.45 -0.29
CA ALA A 78 13.27 -5.87 -1.60
C ALA A 78 12.00 -5.80 -2.47
N LEU A 79 11.19 -6.87 -2.49
CA LEU A 79 9.93 -6.90 -3.21
C LEU A 79 8.95 -5.87 -2.66
N SER A 80 8.86 -5.72 -1.33
CA SER A 80 8.03 -4.71 -0.68
C SER A 80 8.42 -3.29 -1.11
N LEU A 81 9.73 -3.00 -1.16
CA LEU A 81 10.24 -1.71 -1.64
C LEU A 81 9.86 -1.46 -3.11
N VAL A 82 10.04 -2.46 -3.99
CA VAL A 82 9.66 -2.34 -5.40
C VAL A 82 8.17 -2.09 -5.57
N VAL A 83 7.33 -2.80 -4.80
CA VAL A 83 5.87 -2.62 -4.84
C VAL A 83 5.47 -1.22 -4.35
N MET A 84 6.07 -0.72 -3.27
CA MET A 84 5.80 0.63 -2.78
C MET A 84 6.18 1.71 -3.80
N LEU A 85 7.36 1.59 -4.43
CA LEU A 85 7.80 2.52 -5.47
C LEU A 85 6.91 2.43 -6.72
N GLY A 86 6.58 1.21 -7.15
CA GLY A 86 5.68 0.97 -8.27
C GLY A 86 4.29 1.56 -8.05
N GLN A 87 3.74 1.39 -6.85
CA GLN A 87 2.46 1.96 -6.47
C GLN A 87 2.50 3.51 -6.49
N ARG A 88 3.55 4.13 -5.95
CA ARG A 88 3.74 5.58 -6.00
C ARG A 88 3.77 6.08 -7.45
N TRP A 89 4.57 5.44 -8.30
CA TRP A 89 4.66 5.78 -9.73
C TRP A 89 3.33 5.60 -10.46
N TRP A 90 2.60 4.53 -10.15
CA TRP A 90 1.29 4.27 -10.74
C TRP A 90 0.28 5.37 -10.42
N LEU A 91 0.25 5.85 -9.17
CA LEU A 91 -0.63 6.94 -8.76
C LEU A 91 -0.24 8.28 -9.41
N ILE A 92 1.05 8.56 -9.54
CA ILE A 92 1.54 9.73 -10.29
C ILE A 92 1.10 9.66 -11.75
N LEU A 93 1.27 8.51 -12.42
CA LEU A 93 0.85 8.32 -13.80
C LEU A 93 -0.67 8.49 -13.95
N LEU A 94 -1.44 7.97 -13.00
CA LEU A 94 -2.89 8.08 -13.00
C LEU A 94 -3.34 9.54 -12.83
N ASN A 95 -2.67 10.30 -11.94
CA ASN A 95 -2.90 11.73 -11.81
C ASN A 95 -2.54 12.49 -13.10
N LYS A 96 -1.40 12.20 -13.73
CA LYS A 96 -1.03 12.82 -15.01
C LYS A 96 -2.04 12.51 -16.13
N ARG A 97 -2.52 11.28 -16.21
CA ARG A 97 -3.57 10.91 -17.18
C ARG A 97 -4.85 11.71 -16.96
N LYS A 98 -5.27 11.88 -15.70
CA LYS A 98 -6.44 12.69 -15.36
C LYS A 98 -6.23 14.16 -15.67
N GLU A 99 -5.03 14.68 -15.45
CA GLU A 99 -4.66 16.07 -15.76
C GLU A 99 -4.80 16.35 -17.25
N ASN A 100 -4.18 15.51 -18.09
CA ASN A 100 -4.21 15.69 -19.53
C ASN A 100 -5.65 15.67 -20.09
N VAL A 101 -6.51 14.80 -19.53
CA VAL A 101 -7.92 14.75 -19.91
C VAL A 101 -8.68 15.99 -19.44
N TRP A 102 -8.43 16.44 -18.21
CA TRP A 102 -9.06 17.65 -17.66
C TRP A 102 -8.65 18.92 -18.42
N GLU A 103 -7.36 19.07 -18.70
CA GLU A 103 -6.80 20.19 -19.47
C GLU A 103 -7.34 20.22 -20.90
N GLY A 104 -7.56 19.06 -21.52
CA GLY A 104 -8.15 18.94 -22.86
C GLY A 104 -9.66 19.18 -22.96
N MET A 105 -10.39 19.25 -21.83
CA MET A 105 -11.83 19.57 -21.83
C MET A 105 -12.07 21.07 -21.99
N ASP A 106 -13.03 21.44 -22.84
CA ASP A 106 -13.49 22.82 -22.99
C ASP A 106 -14.26 23.28 -21.73
N GLU A 107 -14.30 24.59 -21.48
CA GLU A 107 -14.88 25.15 -20.24
C GLU A 107 -16.37 24.80 -20.10
N ARG A 108 -17.10 24.74 -21.23
CA ARG A 108 -18.51 24.31 -21.27
C ARG A 108 -18.70 22.82 -20.96
N GLU A 109 -17.72 21.98 -21.28
CA GLU A 109 -17.75 20.55 -20.97
C GLU A 109 -17.43 20.31 -19.49
N ARG A 110 -16.49 21.08 -18.92
CA ARG A 110 -16.18 21.05 -17.49
C ARG A 110 -17.38 21.44 -16.63
N VAL A 111 -18.09 22.51 -17.00
CA VAL A 111 -19.31 22.93 -16.30
C VAL A 111 -20.39 21.85 -16.36
N ARG A 112 -20.66 21.28 -17.54
CA ARG A 112 -21.63 20.16 -17.68
C ARG A 112 -21.22 18.94 -16.86
N TYR A 113 -19.94 18.60 -16.85
CA TYR A 113 -19.43 17.51 -16.03
C TYR A 113 -19.58 17.79 -14.53
N GLN A 114 -19.39 19.04 -14.09
CA GLN A 114 -19.55 19.45 -12.70
C GLN A 114 -21.01 19.45 -12.24
N GLU A 115 -21.94 19.82 -13.12
CA GLU A 115 -23.38 19.82 -12.91
C GLU A 115 -23.99 18.42 -12.80
N ASP A 116 -23.38 17.41 -13.43
CA ASP A 116 -23.82 16.01 -13.32
C ASP A 116 -23.38 15.35 -11.99
N ILE A 117 -24.06 15.74 -10.91
CA ILE A 117 -23.81 15.24 -9.55
C ILE A 117 -24.00 13.72 -9.47
N ALA A 118 -24.98 13.17 -10.19
CA ALA A 118 -25.31 11.74 -10.15
C ALA A 118 -24.21 10.87 -10.77
N GLN A 119 -23.66 11.29 -11.92
CA GLN A 119 -22.54 10.60 -12.55
C GLN A 119 -21.25 10.75 -11.72
N ARG A 120 -21.03 11.92 -11.13
CA ARG A 120 -19.90 12.15 -10.22
C ARG A 120 -19.94 11.22 -9.01
N GLU A 121 -21.08 11.04 -8.35
CA GLU A 121 -21.19 10.11 -7.21
C GLU A 121 -20.83 8.66 -7.58
N ARG A 122 -21.22 8.22 -8.78
CA ARG A 122 -20.87 6.88 -9.30
C ARG A 122 -19.38 6.75 -9.58
N ASP A 123 -18.75 7.77 -10.15
CA ASP A 123 -17.33 7.74 -10.50
C ASP A 123 -16.40 7.76 -9.27
N GLY A 124 -16.76 8.48 -8.21
CA GLY A 124 -16.01 8.54 -6.96
C GLY A 124 -14.54 8.95 -7.16
N ASN A 125 -13.58 8.05 -6.88
CA ASN A 125 -12.15 8.30 -7.06
C ASN A 125 -11.68 8.29 -8.53
N LYS A 126 -12.55 7.96 -9.49
CA LYS A 126 -12.25 8.06 -10.93
C LYS A 126 -12.45 9.45 -11.51
N ARG A 127 -13.12 10.34 -10.77
CA ARG A 127 -13.32 11.75 -11.17
C ARG A 127 -12.01 12.38 -11.62
N PHE A 128 -12.06 13.17 -12.68
CA PHE A 128 -10.88 13.86 -13.22
C PHE A 128 -10.30 14.88 -12.24
N GLU A 129 -11.16 15.55 -11.47
CA GLU A 129 -10.78 16.47 -10.39
C GLU A 129 -10.14 15.77 -9.18
N PHE A 130 -10.40 14.47 -8.99
CA PHE A 130 -9.87 13.73 -7.85
C PHE A 130 -8.39 13.38 -8.07
N ARG A 131 -7.53 13.93 -7.21
CA ARG A 131 -6.09 13.66 -7.20
C ARG A 131 -5.74 12.64 -6.12
N PHE A 132 -5.05 11.58 -6.52
CA PHE A 132 -4.52 10.60 -5.59
C PHE A 132 -3.30 11.20 -4.86
N ARG A 133 -3.19 10.92 -3.56
CA ARG A 133 -2.05 11.31 -2.72
C ARG A 133 -0.97 10.22 -2.81
N TYR A 134 0.29 10.61 -2.96
CA TYR A 134 1.42 9.72 -3.28
C TYR A 134 2.66 9.99 -2.41
#